data_AF-A0AAD9IMN8-F1
#
_entry.id   AF-A0AAD9IMN8-F1
#
_cell.length_a   1.000
_cell.length_b   1.000
_cell.length_c   1.000
_cell.angle_alpha   90.00
_cell.angle_beta   90.00
_cell.angle_gamma   90.00
#
_symmetry.space_group_name_H-M   'P 1'
#
loop_
_entity.id
_entity.type
_entity.pdbx_description
1 polymer ?
#
loop_
_entity_poly.entity_id
_entity_poly.type
_entity_poly.pdbx_seq_one_letter_code
_entity_poly.pdbx_strand_id
1 'polypeptide(L)'
;MGNVFGKSRGEVVVAKTLVAQGKKERALIALKKKRLHSQQLDWLDKLVLNVEETLANVEGAARQKHLFDTLQKSNAALRQLQKEVPLEAVEKLMSDTAEAREYEQEVQSMFGESWTGTDEAAAEAELEEMEAQMQDAEILEMPAVPQTAVPVEKKEAAVPAAAQAAARPVSAGREEESPQLVPA
;
A
#
# COMPACT_ATOMS: atom_id res chain seq x y z
N MET A 1 -52.54 -12.19 -2.94
CA MET A 1 -52.36 -13.01 -1.71
C MET A 1 -53.15 -12.43 -0.53
N GLY A 2 -54.49 -12.41 -0.58
CA GLY A 2 -55.30 -11.67 0.42
C GLY A 2 -56.25 -12.50 1.30
N ASN A 3 -56.38 -13.81 1.08
CA ASN A 3 -57.54 -14.56 1.58
C ASN A 3 -57.27 -15.51 2.77
N VAL A 4 -55.99 -15.74 3.12
CA VAL A 4 -55.60 -16.71 4.16
C VAL A 4 -55.61 -16.09 5.56
N PHE A 5 -55.17 -14.83 5.69
CA PHE A 5 -55.22 -14.06 6.94
C PHE A 5 -56.66 -13.84 7.43
N GLY A 6 -57.61 -13.64 6.51
CA GLY A 6 -59.04 -13.53 6.85
C GLY A 6 -59.64 -14.83 7.37
N LYS A 7 -59.19 -15.99 6.85
CA LYS A 7 -59.70 -17.32 7.24
C LYS A 7 -59.31 -17.70 8.66
N SER A 8 -58.09 -17.42 9.10
CA SER A 8 -57.63 -17.70 10.48
C SER A 8 -58.38 -16.85 11.53
N ARG A 9 -58.68 -15.58 11.23
CA ARG A 9 -59.55 -14.73 12.07
C ARG A 9 -60.99 -15.24 12.08
N GLY A 10 -61.50 -15.66 10.92
CA GLY A 10 -62.83 -16.27 10.81
C GLY A 10 -62.99 -17.55 11.63
N GLU A 11 -61.99 -18.43 11.62
CA GLU A 11 -62.01 -19.70 12.38
C GLU A 11 -62.05 -19.49 13.90
N VAL A 12 -61.41 -18.42 14.42
CA VAL A 12 -61.50 -18.05 15.85
C VAL A 12 -62.89 -17.54 16.21
N VAL A 13 -63.49 -16.72 15.35
CA VAL A 13 -64.85 -16.20 15.57
C VAL A 13 -65.86 -17.35 15.53
N VAL A 14 -65.72 -18.27 14.57
CA VAL A 14 -66.56 -19.48 14.46
C VAL A 14 -66.36 -20.40 15.67
N ALA A 15 -65.12 -20.58 16.16
CA ALA A 15 -64.89 -21.37 17.36
C ALA A 15 -65.56 -20.73 18.60
N LYS A 16 -65.46 -19.40 18.76
CA LYS A 16 -66.11 -18.67 19.87
C LYS A 16 -67.63 -18.78 19.83
N THR A 17 -68.25 -18.66 18.67
CA THR A 17 -69.71 -18.80 18.53
C THR A 17 -70.17 -20.24 18.76
N LEU A 18 -69.40 -21.25 18.33
CA LEU A 18 -69.69 -22.66 18.59
C LEU A 18 -69.56 -23.03 20.07
N VAL A 19 -68.62 -22.43 20.80
CA VAL A 19 -68.51 -22.58 22.26
C VAL A 19 -69.73 -21.95 22.96
N ALA A 20 -70.14 -20.75 22.54
CA ALA A 20 -71.34 -20.10 23.08
C ALA A 20 -72.63 -20.90 22.82
N GLN A 21 -72.67 -21.71 21.75
CA GLN A 21 -73.79 -22.61 21.43
C GLN A 21 -73.68 -24.00 22.10
N GLY A 22 -72.71 -24.23 23.00
CA GLY A 22 -72.50 -25.53 23.66
C GLY A 22 -71.91 -26.63 22.76
N LYS A 23 -71.55 -26.33 21.51
CA LYS A 23 -71.04 -27.30 20.51
C LYS A 23 -69.52 -27.45 20.60
N LYS A 24 -69.04 -27.95 21.74
CA LYS A 24 -67.61 -28.03 22.09
C LYS A 24 -66.77 -28.84 21.08
N GLU A 25 -67.26 -29.97 20.61
CA GLU A 25 -66.60 -30.82 19.60
C GLU A 25 -66.32 -30.07 18.29
N ARG A 26 -67.31 -29.30 17.80
CA ARG A 26 -67.15 -28.53 16.55
C ARG A 26 -66.19 -27.36 16.72
N ALA A 27 -66.19 -26.71 17.88
CA ALA A 27 -65.22 -25.67 18.20
C ALA A 27 -63.78 -26.22 18.25
N LEU A 28 -63.59 -27.42 18.80
CA LEU A 28 -62.30 -28.11 18.83
C LEU A 28 -61.77 -28.39 17.42
N ILE A 29 -62.62 -28.86 16.50
CA ILE A 29 -62.24 -29.10 15.11
C ILE A 29 -61.81 -27.78 14.43
N ALA A 30 -62.55 -26.69 14.65
CA ALA A 30 -62.20 -25.38 14.10
C ALA A 30 -60.83 -24.87 14.62
N LEU A 31 -60.54 -25.07 15.91
CA LEU A 31 -59.24 -24.70 16.49
C LEU A 31 -58.09 -25.59 16.00
N LYS A 32 -58.31 -26.90 15.83
CA LYS A 32 -57.32 -27.81 15.24
C LYS A 32 -56.98 -27.41 13.81
N LYS A 33 -57.99 -27.07 13.01
CA LYS A 33 -57.82 -26.59 11.64
C LYS A 33 -57.01 -25.29 11.59
N LYS A 34 -57.33 -24.34 12.46
CA LYS A 34 -56.55 -23.10 12.61
C LYS A 34 -55.09 -23.40 12.94
N ARG A 35 -54.83 -24.27 13.92
CA ARG A 35 -53.48 -24.65 14.34
C ARG A 35 -52.69 -25.32 13.22
N LEU A 36 -53.32 -26.17 12.41
CA LEU A 36 -52.68 -26.78 11.25
C LEU A 36 -52.28 -25.72 10.21
N HIS A 37 -53.19 -24.82 9.87
CA HIS A 37 -52.90 -23.75 8.92
C HIS A 37 -51.80 -22.81 9.43
N SER A 38 -51.80 -22.47 10.72
CA SER A 38 -50.70 -21.70 11.32
C SER A 38 -49.36 -22.40 11.19
N GLN A 39 -49.27 -23.70 11.49
CA GLN A 39 -48.03 -24.47 11.32
C GLN A 39 -47.58 -24.54 9.86
N GLN A 40 -48.51 -24.67 8.92
CA GLN A 40 -48.20 -24.66 7.49
C GLN A 40 -47.67 -23.30 7.03
N LEU A 41 -48.25 -22.20 7.55
CA LEU A 41 -47.75 -20.85 7.29
C LEU A 41 -46.34 -20.67 7.85
N ASP A 42 -46.11 -21.06 9.10
CA ASP A 42 -44.78 -20.97 9.72
C ASP A 42 -43.73 -21.78 8.92
N TRP A 43 -44.13 -22.92 8.35
CA TRP A 43 -43.26 -23.72 7.48
C TRP A 43 -43.02 -23.05 6.12
N LEU A 44 -44.07 -22.49 5.51
CA LEU A 44 -43.97 -21.73 4.26
C LEU A 44 -43.06 -20.51 4.41
N ASP A 45 -43.17 -19.77 5.52
CA ASP A 45 -42.33 -18.60 5.79
C ASP A 45 -40.85 -19.02 5.89
N LYS A 46 -40.56 -20.13 6.57
CA LYS A 46 -39.19 -20.69 6.61
C LYS A 46 -38.70 -21.14 5.24
N LEU A 47 -39.58 -21.73 4.43
CA LEU A 47 -39.23 -22.15 3.07
C LEU A 47 -38.89 -20.95 2.19
N VAL A 48 -39.65 -19.86 2.29
CA VAL A 48 -39.35 -18.61 1.56
C VAL A 48 -37.96 -18.10 1.91
N LEU A 49 -37.63 -18.00 3.21
CA LEU A 49 -36.31 -17.58 3.65
C LEU A 49 -35.18 -18.49 3.13
N ASN A 50 -35.40 -19.81 3.12
CA ASN A 50 -34.44 -20.76 2.58
C ASN A 50 -34.28 -20.61 1.05
N VAL A 51 -35.38 -20.36 0.33
CA VAL A 51 -35.32 -20.11 -1.12
C VAL A 51 -34.55 -18.81 -1.42
N GLU A 52 -34.76 -17.76 -0.63
CA GLU A 52 -34.01 -16.51 -0.76
C GLU A 52 -32.51 -16.70 -0.47
N GLU A 53 -32.17 -17.45 0.59
CA GLU A 53 -30.78 -17.78 0.92
C GLU A 53 -30.11 -18.62 -0.18
N THR A 54 -30.79 -19.66 -0.67
CA THR A 54 -30.26 -20.50 -1.75
C THR A 54 -30.11 -19.71 -3.06
N LEU A 55 -31.01 -18.77 -3.36
CA LEU A 55 -30.87 -17.86 -4.49
C LEU A 55 -29.62 -16.98 -4.35
N ALA A 56 -29.43 -16.35 -3.18
CA ALA A 56 -28.24 -15.52 -2.92
C ALA A 56 -26.94 -16.33 -3.06
N ASN A 57 -26.95 -17.59 -2.60
CA ASN A 57 -25.81 -18.51 -2.76
C ASN A 57 -25.52 -18.83 -4.24
N VAL A 58 -26.56 -19.10 -5.04
CA VAL A 58 -26.43 -19.35 -6.49
C VAL A 58 -25.89 -18.12 -7.22
N GLU A 59 -26.40 -16.93 -6.90
CA GLU A 59 -25.89 -15.67 -7.45
C GLU A 59 -24.42 -15.43 -7.07
N GLY A 60 -24.05 -15.72 -5.83
CA GLY A 60 -22.66 -15.70 -5.37
C GLY A 60 -21.77 -16.65 -6.17
N ALA A 61 -22.23 -17.89 -6.38
CA ALA A 61 -21.53 -18.89 -7.18
C ALA A 61 -21.39 -18.45 -8.65
N ALA A 62 -22.42 -17.82 -9.23
CA ALA A 62 -22.37 -17.28 -10.59
C ALA A 62 -21.34 -16.15 -10.72
N ARG A 63 -21.25 -15.24 -9.75
CA ARG A 63 -20.19 -14.22 -9.69
C ARG A 63 -18.80 -14.84 -9.55
N GLN A 64 -18.65 -15.84 -8.69
CA GLN A 64 -17.38 -16.54 -8.51
C GLN A 64 -16.93 -17.25 -9.79
N LYS A 65 -17.87 -17.87 -10.52
CA LYS A 65 -17.61 -18.45 -11.84
C LYS A 65 -17.13 -17.38 -12.82
N HIS A 66 -17.80 -16.23 -12.89
CA HIS A 66 -17.38 -15.15 -13.77
C HIS A 66 -15.96 -14.66 -13.45
N LEU A 67 -15.61 -14.53 -12.16
CA LEU A 67 -14.23 -14.24 -11.74
C LEU A 67 -13.27 -15.31 -12.23
N PHE A 68 -13.58 -16.59 -12.02
CA PHE A 68 -12.75 -17.71 -12.47
C PHE A 68 -12.52 -17.68 -14.00
N ASP A 69 -13.59 -17.52 -14.79
CA ASP A 69 -13.50 -17.43 -16.25
C ASP A 69 -12.65 -16.23 -16.69
N THR A 70 -12.73 -15.11 -15.96
CA THR A 70 -11.90 -13.92 -16.20
C THR A 70 -10.42 -14.19 -15.88
N LEU A 71 -10.12 -14.85 -14.75
CA LEU A 71 -8.76 -15.26 -14.40
C LEU A 71 -8.18 -16.23 -15.42
N GLN A 72 -8.99 -17.15 -15.95
CA GLN A 72 -8.55 -18.09 -16.97
C GLN A 72 -8.18 -17.36 -18.27
N LYS A 73 -9.00 -16.39 -18.70
CA LYS A 73 -8.72 -15.56 -19.87
C LYS A 73 -7.47 -14.70 -19.67
N SER A 74 -7.29 -14.09 -18.49
CA SER A 74 -6.10 -13.29 -18.21
C SER A 74 -4.84 -14.14 -18.18
N ASN A 75 -4.89 -15.35 -17.62
CA ASN A 75 -3.76 -16.28 -17.64
C ASN A 75 -3.40 -16.70 -19.08
N ALA A 76 -4.41 -16.98 -19.92
CA ALA A 76 -4.19 -17.30 -21.33
C ALA A 76 -3.55 -16.13 -22.09
N ALA A 77 -4.01 -14.90 -21.84
CA ALA A 77 -3.43 -13.69 -22.43
C ALA A 77 -1.97 -13.47 -21.99
N LEU A 78 -1.68 -13.65 -20.69
CA LEU A 78 -0.31 -13.59 -20.17
C LEU A 78 0.60 -14.65 -20.81
N ARG A 79 0.11 -15.88 -20.97
CA ARG A 79 0.85 -16.95 -21.65
C ARG A 79 1.10 -16.64 -23.12
N GLN A 80 0.15 -15.99 -23.80
CA GLN A 80 0.34 -15.57 -25.19
C GLN A 80 1.40 -14.47 -25.29
N LEU A 81 1.32 -13.46 -24.43
CA LEU A 81 2.33 -12.39 -24.36
C LEU A 81 3.74 -12.95 -24.05
N GLN A 82 3.83 -13.90 -23.12
CA GLN A 82 5.09 -14.55 -22.77
C GLN A 82 5.66 -15.40 -23.93
N LYS A 83 4.81 -15.92 -24.83
CA LYS A 83 5.30 -16.60 -26.05
C LYS A 83 5.84 -15.62 -27.08
N GLU A 84 5.23 -14.44 -27.17
CA GLU A 84 5.64 -13.38 -28.10
C GLU A 84 6.92 -12.67 -27.62
N VAL A 85 7.14 -12.61 -26.30
CA VAL A 85 8.37 -12.14 -25.67
C VAL A 85 9.03 -13.32 -24.95
N PRO A 86 9.65 -14.27 -25.68
CA PRO A 86 10.35 -15.39 -25.07
C PRO A 86 11.52 -14.87 -24.24
N LEU A 87 11.87 -15.60 -23.18
CA LEU A 87 12.94 -15.21 -22.27
C LEU A 87 14.27 -15.05 -23.03
N GLU A 88 14.50 -15.91 -24.02
CA GLU A 88 15.66 -15.88 -24.90
C GLU A 88 15.77 -14.57 -25.68
N ALA A 89 14.64 -13.95 -26.09
CA ALA A 89 14.66 -12.66 -26.76
C ALA A 89 15.02 -11.51 -25.80
N VAL A 90 14.60 -11.61 -24.54
CA VAL A 90 14.95 -10.64 -23.50
C VAL A 90 16.44 -10.76 -23.15
N GLU A 91 16.94 -11.99 -22.94
CA GLU A 91 18.36 -12.26 -22.68
C GLU A 91 19.24 -11.77 -23.83
N LYS A 92 18.85 -12.06 -25.08
CA LYS A 92 19.57 -11.55 -26.25
C LYS A 92 19.58 -10.02 -26.29
N LEU A 93 18.44 -9.36 -26.09
CA LEU A 93 18.37 -7.90 -26.09
C LEU A 93 19.25 -7.29 -24.98
N MET A 94 19.31 -7.91 -23.81
CA MET A 94 20.20 -7.47 -22.72
C MET A 94 21.67 -7.64 -23.09
N SER A 95 22.05 -8.74 -23.74
CA SER A 95 23.42 -8.95 -24.26
C SER A 95 23.76 -7.92 -25.32
N ASP A 96 22.92 -7.77 -26.35
CA ASP A 96 23.11 -6.82 -27.45
C ASP A 96 23.24 -5.37 -26.92
N THR A 97 22.48 -5.02 -25.86
CA THR A 97 22.57 -3.70 -25.20
C THR A 97 23.84 -3.54 -24.37
N ALA A 98 24.30 -4.60 -23.71
CA ALA A 98 25.56 -4.58 -22.97
C ALA A 98 26.75 -4.41 -23.92
N GLU A 99 26.79 -5.18 -25.02
CA GLU A 99 27.79 -5.06 -26.08
C GLU A 99 27.78 -3.68 -26.73
N ALA A 100 26.59 -3.12 -27.03
CA ALA A 100 26.48 -1.76 -27.56
C ALA A 100 27.03 -0.71 -26.58
N ARG A 101 26.78 -0.86 -25.27
CA ARG A 101 27.35 0.03 -24.25
C ARG A 101 28.86 -0.11 -24.13
N GLU A 102 29.40 -1.32 -24.19
CA GLU A 102 30.85 -1.55 -24.20
C GLU A 102 31.48 -0.90 -25.43
N TYR A 103 30.88 -1.04 -26.60
CA TYR A 103 31.31 -0.36 -27.82
C TYR A 103 31.25 1.18 -27.68
N GLU A 104 30.16 1.72 -27.13
CA GLU A 104 30.05 3.16 -26.85
C GLU A 104 31.14 3.64 -25.88
N GLN A 105 31.45 2.87 -24.84
CA GLN A 105 32.52 3.19 -23.89
C GLN A 105 33.91 3.08 -24.53
N GLU A 106 34.15 2.10 -25.39
CA GLU A 106 35.40 1.96 -26.12
C GLU A 106 35.58 3.13 -27.09
N VAL A 107 34.54 3.49 -27.83
CA VAL A 107 34.49 4.67 -28.69
C VAL A 107 34.76 5.94 -27.87
N GLN A 108 34.09 6.10 -26.73
CA GLN A 108 34.31 7.23 -25.83
C GLN A 108 35.71 7.23 -25.23
N SER A 109 36.33 6.08 -24.98
CA SER A 109 37.73 5.99 -24.53
C SER A 109 38.69 6.45 -25.63
N MET A 110 38.49 5.97 -26.87
CA MET A 110 39.29 6.36 -28.03
C MET A 110 39.19 7.87 -28.33
N PHE A 111 38.01 8.48 -28.16
CA PHE A 111 37.82 9.92 -28.36
C PHE A 111 38.17 10.74 -27.11
N GLY A 112 37.91 10.22 -25.91
CA GLY A 112 38.04 10.88 -24.62
C GLY A 112 39.49 11.13 -24.24
N GLU A 113 40.40 10.18 -24.45
CA GLU A 113 41.83 10.44 -24.26
C GLU A 113 42.37 11.53 -25.20
N SER A 114 41.72 11.77 -26.35
CA SER A 114 42.18 12.75 -27.34
C SER A 114 41.57 14.14 -27.21
N TRP A 115 40.38 14.29 -26.60
CA TRP A 115 39.63 15.56 -26.57
C TRP A 115 39.43 16.13 -25.16
N THR A 116 39.31 15.33 -24.10
CA THR A 116 39.01 15.87 -22.76
C THR A 116 40.26 16.43 -22.07
N GLY A 117 41.42 15.78 -22.21
CA GLY A 117 42.62 16.17 -21.48
C GLY A 117 43.22 17.53 -21.87
N THR A 118 42.96 18.03 -23.09
CA THR A 118 43.49 19.33 -23.54
C THR A 118 42.54 20.49 -23.23
N ASP A 119 41.23 20.24 -23.32
CA ASP A 119 40.19 21.24 -23.06
C ASP A 119 40.00 21.45 -21.55
N GLU A 120 40.15 20.39 -20.74
CA GLU A 120 40.02 20.45 -19.28
C GLU A 120 41.17 21.23 -18.63
N ALA A 121 42.41 21.02 -19.08
CA ALA A 121 43.56 21.80 -18.61
C ALA A 121 43.49 23.28 -19.00
N ALA A 122 42.93 23.59 -20.17
CA ALA A 122 42.71 24.97 -20.61
C ALA A 122 41.59 25.65 -19.80
N ALA A 123 40.50 24.92 -19.53
CA ALA A 123 39.39 25.39 -18.70
C ALA A 123 39.79 25.58 -17.22
N GLU A 124 40.62 24.69 -16.67
CA GLU A 124 41.19 24.82 -15.32
C GLU A 124 42.06 26.07 -15.19
N ALA A 125 42.92 26.35 -16.18
CA ALA A 125 43.75 27.56 -16.18
C ALA A 125 42.91 28.85 -16.28
N GLU A 126 41.85 28.86 -17.10
CA GLU A 126 40.93 29.99 -17.20
C GLU A 126 40.13 30.21 -15.91
N LEU A 127 39.76 29.12 -15.22
CA LEU A 127 39.10 29.17 -13.92
C LEU A 127 40.02 29.74 -12.83
N GLU A 128 41.27 29.28 -12.75
CA GLU A 128 42.27 29.80 -11.81
C GLU A 128 42.51 31.31 -12.02
N GLU A 129 42.54 31.77 -13.28
CA GLU A 129 42.68 33.19 -13.59
C GLU A 129 41.46 34.01 -13.11
N MET A 130 40.24 33.51 -13.34
CA MET A 130 39.03 34.16 -12.82
C MET A 130 38.99 34.19 -11.29
N GLU A 131 39.38 33.10 -10.63
CA GLU A 131 39.46 33.03 -9.17
C GLU A 131 40.48 34.02 -8.59
N ALA A 132 41.66 34.13 -9.21
CA ALA A 132 42.68 35.10 -8.81
C ALA A 132 42.20 36.55 -8.99
N GLN A 133 41.54 36.87 -10.10
CA GLN A 133 40.95 38.19 -10.34
C GLN A 133 39.86 38.53 -9.31
N MET A 134 39.04 37.54 -8.93
CA MET A 134 38.02 37.72 -7.88
C MET A 134 38.65 37.89 -6.50
N GLN A 135 39.68 37.12 -6.16
CA GLN A 135 40.41 37.25 -4.89
C GLN A 135 41.12 38.59 -4.79
N ASP A 136 41.76 39.07 -5.87
CA ASP A 136 42.38 40.39 -5.90
C ASP A 136 41.36 41.52 -5.73
N ALA A 137 40.16 41.38 -6.33
CA ALA A 137 39.05 42.30 -6.10
C ALA A 137 38.54 42.25 -4.66
N GLU A 138 38.43 41.07 -4.06
CA GLU A 138 38.00 40.89 -2.67
C GLU A 138 39.04 41.42 -1.67
N ILE A 139 40.34 41.23 -1.94
CA ILE A 139 41.45 41.79 -1.14
C ILE A 139 41.49 43.32 -1.22
N LEU A 140 41.15 43.91 -2.36
CA LEU A 140 41.04 45.36 -2.52
C LEU A 140 39.81 45.96 -1.79
N GLU A 141 38.75 45.19 -1.57
CA GLU A 141 37.54 45.61 -0.86
C GLU A 141 37.58 45.39 0.67
N MET A 142 38.57 44.68 1.19
CA MET A 142 38.72 44.48 2.64
C MET A 142 39.30 45.72 3.37
N PRO A 143 38.64 46.25 4.43
CA PRO A 143 39.20 47.35 5.21
C PRO A 143 40.40 46.88 6.06
N ALA A 144 41.52 47.60 5.97
CA ALA A 144 42.74 47.29 6.71
C ALA A 144 42.53 47.32 8.23
N VAL A 145 42.82 46.21 8.91
CA VAL A 145 42.72 46.09 10.36
C VAL A 145 43.85 46.89 11.02
N PRO A 146 43.59 47.76 12.02
CA PRO A 146 44.62 48.57 12.65
C PRO A 146 45.61 47.71 13.47
N GLN A 147 46.90 47.87 13.18
CA GLN A 147 48.00 47.32 13.97
C GLN A 147 48.25 48.23 15.19
N THR A 148 47.49 48.05 16.26
CA THR A 148 47.84 48.63 17.58
C THR A 148 48.41 47.55 18.49
N ALA A 149 49.73 47.60 18.69
CA ALA A 149 50.43 46.82 19.70
C ALA A 149 50.17 47.40 21.10
N VAL A 150 49.66 46.59 22.02
CA VAL A 150 49.65 46.87 23.46
C VAL A 150 49.71 45.53 24.24
N PRO A 151 50.26 45.50 25.47
CA PRO A 151 51.46 44.72 25.77
C PRO A 151 51.17 43.49 26.65
N VAL A 152 52.12 42.56 26.63
CA VAL A 152 52.10 41.31 27.39
C VAL A 152 52.38 41.58 28.87
N GLU A 153 51.42 41.31 29.75
CA GLU A 153 51.69 41.09 31.18
C GLU A 153 51.17 39.73 31.65
N LYS A 154 52.06 39.06 32.38
CA LYS A 154 52.02 37.67 32.81
C LYS A 154 51.48 37.60 34.23
N LYS A 155 50.38 36.86 34.50
CA LYS A 155 50.17 36.29 35.84
C LYS A 155 49.22 35.09 35.89
N GLU A 156 49.81 34.02 36.43
CA GLU A 156 49.29 32.89 37.22
C GLU A 156 47.77 32.62 37.33
N ALA A 157 47.46 31.36 36.98
CA ALA A 157 46.72 30.37 37.76
C ALA A 157 45.22 30.52 38.06
N ALA A 158 44.57 29.35 37.97
CA ALA A 158 43.34 28.91 38.63
C ALA A 158 42.00 29.19 37.93
N VAL A 159 41.47 28.10 37.33
CA VAL A 159 40.06 27.60 37.40
C VAL A 159 39.25 28.18 38.57
N PRO A 160 37.90 28.32 38.53
CA PRO A 160 36.93 27.45 37.84
C PRO A 160 35.62 28.16 37.36
N ALA A 161 34.61 27.34 37.00
CA ALA A 161 33.17 27.63 37.11
C ALA A 161 32.60 28.62 36.08
N ALA A 162 31.40 28.48 35.56
CA ALA A 162 30.36 27.46 35.56
C ALA A 162 29.28 28.02 34.61
N ALA A 163 28.43 27.13 34.09
CA ALA A 163 27.09 27.46 33.56
C ALA A 163 27.05 28.30 32.27
N GLN A 164 26.22 28.01 31.27
CA GLN A 164 24.93 27.33 31.24
C GLN A 164 24.66 26.88 29.79
N ALA A 165 24.18 25.64 29.62
CA ALA A 165 22.88 25.30 29.04
C ALA A 165 22.66 25.80 27.60
N ALA A 166 22.44 24.93 26.60
CA ALA A 166 21.35 23.96 26.60
C ALA A 166 21.66 22.75 25.71
N ALA A 167 21.64 21.57 26.32
CA ALA A 167 21.42 20.30 25.64
C ALA A 167 19.97 19.85 25.90
N ARG A 168 19.27 19.43 24.86
CA ARG A 168 18.11 18.52 24.94
C ARG A 168 18.27 17.42 23.87
N PRO A 169 17.73 16.22 24.13
CA PRO A 169 18.58 15.05 24.29
C PRO A 169 18.48 14.05 23.13
N VAL A 170 19.56 13.28 23.00
CA VAL A 170 19.69 12.09 22.15
C VAL A 170 18.81 10.96 22.66
N SER A 171 18.16 10.31 21.71
CA SER A 171 17.32 9.14 21.83
C SER A 171 18.08 7.90 22.28
N ALA A 172 17.47 7.21 23.25
CA ALA A 172 17.27 5.76 23.34
C ALA A 172 18.45 4.84 22.95
N GLY A 173 19.08 4.28 23.99
CA GLY A 173 19.79 3.02 23.87
C GLY A 173 18.84 1.85 23.63
N ARG A 174 19.32 0.84 22.89
CA ARG A 174 19.21 -0.54 23.33
C ARG A 174 20.34 -1.36 22.73
N GLU A 175 20.94 -2.10 23.64
CA GLU A 175 22.10 -2.96 23.56
C GLU A 175 21.86 -4.28 22.80
N GLU A 176 22.99 -4.81 22.29
CA GLU A 176 23.38 -6.23 22.17
C GLU A 176 22.66 -7.13 21.14
N GLU A 177 23.39 -7.66 20.15
CA GLU A 177 24.03 -8.99 20.22
C GLU A 177 24.57 -9.37 18.83
N SER A 178 25.80 -9.90 18.78
CA SER A 178 26.58 -10.14 17.56
C SER A 178 26.35 -11.56 16.96
N PRO A 179 27.10 -12.04 15.96
CA PRO A 179 26.58 -12.63 14.72
C PRO A 179 26.69 -14.17 14.67
N GLN A 180 26.07 -14.85 13.69
CA GLN A 180 26.65 -16.08 13.09
C GLN A 180 25.93 -16.65 11.85
N LEU A 181 26.77 -16.94 10.85
CA LEU A 181 26.80 -18.00 9.83
C LEU A 181 25.53 -18.47 9.09
N VAL A 182 25.64 -18.39 7.75
CA VAL A 182 25.26 -19.47 6.84
C VAL A 182 26.39 -19.65 5.80
N PRO A 183 27.01 -20.83 5.67
CA PRO A 183 27.83 -21.15 4.52
C PRO A 183 27.00 -21.82 3.40
N ALA A 184 27.52 -21.65 2.17
CA ALA A 184 27.33 -22.38 0.90
C ALA A 184 26.06 -23.23 0.68
#